data_AF-A0AA40JQK9-F1
#
_entry.id   AF-A0AA40JQK9-F1
#
_cell.length_a   1.000
_cell.length_b   1.000
_cell.length_c   1.000
_cell.angle_alpha   90.00
_cell.angle_beta   90.00
_cell.angle_gamma   90.00
#
_symmetry.space_group_name_H-M   'P 1'
#
loop_
_entity.id
_entity.type
_entity.pdbx_description
1 polymer ?
#
loop_
_entity_poly.entity_id
_entity_poly.type
_entity_poly.pdbx_seq_one_letter_code
_entity_poly.pdbx_strand_id
1 'polypeptide(L)'
;VITKNKGKIMHQQVYHSSEIQAWEGRWFAQQNSAYGLMQQVAWATTEHMLPRLKQQQVKSVAVCCGQGNNAGDGYLIASYIAAQGYDVEIYAAALGESTTLQQAHAADVQHGIIIYSGLAFQHSYDAY
;
A
#
# COMPACT_ATOMS: atom_id res chain seq x y z
N VAL A 1 -5.30 45.60 11.14
CA VAL A 1 -5.73 44.65 10.08
C VAL A 1 -5.33 43.26 10.54
N ILE A 2 -6.27 42.49 11.06
CA ILE A 2 -6.04 41.10 11.48
C ILE A 2 -6.80 40.23 10.48
N THR A 3 -6.09 39.64 9.52
CA THR A 3 -6.65 38.62 8.64
C THR A 3 -6.61 37.28 9.38
N LYS A 4 -7.75 36.91 9.98
CA LYS A 4 -8.00 35.56 10.48
C LYS A 4 -8.08 34.62 9.27
N ASN A 5 -7.05 33.81 9.06
CA ASN A 5 -7.14 32.66 8.17
C ASN A 5 -7.94 31.57 8.92
N LYS A 6 -9.19 31.36 8.54
CA LYS A 6 -10.06 30.35 9.16
C LYS A 6 -9.56 28.97 8.74
N GLY A 7 -8.73 28.36 9.59
CA GLY A 7 -8.44 26.92 9.51
C GLY A 7 -9.75 26.16 9.62
N LYS A 8 -10.22 25.60 8.51
CA LYS A 8 -11.39 24.73 8.48
C LYS A 8 -10.99 23.46 9.22
N ILE A 9 -11.55 23.25 10.41
CA ILE A 9 -11.42 21.96 11.11
C ILE A 9 -12.17 20.95 10.24
N MET A 10 -11.41 20.13 9.51
CA MET A 10 -11.96 19.04 8.73
C MET A 10 -12.31 17.94 9.74
N HIS A 11 -13.58 17.84 10.13
CA HIS A 11 -14.03 16.70 10.92
C HIS A 11 -13.82 15.45 10.07
N GLN A 12 -12.99 14.53 10.58
CA GLN A 12 -12.72 13.26 9.92
C GLN A 12 -14.00 12.43 9.97
N GLN A 13 -14.71 12.39 8.84
CA GLN A 13 -15.92 11.61 8.68
C GLN A 13 -15.53 10.12 8.57
N VAL A 14 -16.19 9.28 9.36
CA VAL A 14 -16.07 7.83 9.28
C VAL A 14 -17.20 7.33 8.38
N TYR A 15 -16.85 6.57 7.36
CA TYR A 15 -17.79 6.04 6.37
C TYR A 15 -18.00 4.54 6.55
N HIS A 16 -19.20 4.08 6.23
CA HIS A 16 -19.46 2.66 6.08
C HIS A 16 -18.78 2.11 4.83
N SER A 17 -18.38 0.84 4.86
CA SER A 17 -17.76 0.17 3.70
C SER A 17 -18.64 0.24 2.45
N SER A 18 -19.97 0.18 2.61
CA SER A 18 -20.92 0.34 1.50
C SER A 18 -20.84 1.70 0.82
N GLU A 19 -20.53 2.77 1.56
CA GLU A 19 -20.39 4.12 0.99
C GLU A 19 -19.10 4.20 0.17
N ILE A 20 -18.00 3.66 0.70
CA ILE A 20 -16.71 3.58 -0.01
C ILE A 20 -16.86 2.75 -1.30
N GLN A 21 -17.49 1.58 -1.21
CA GLN A 21 -17.76 0.73 -2.38
C GLN A 21 -18.63 1.43 -3.42
N ALA A 22 -19.65 2.19 -2.98
CA ALA A 22 -20.47 2.96 -3.90
C ALA A 22 -19.67 4.07 -4.59
N TRP A 23 -18.67 4.65 -3.93
CA TRP A 23 -17.80 5.69 -4.50
C TRP A 23 -16.81 5.11 -5.49
N GLU A 24 -16.15 4.00 -5.13
CA GLU A 24 -15.30 3.22 -6.03
C GLU A 24 -16.08 2.78 -7.27
N GLY A 25 -17.30 2.27 -7.09
CA GLY A 25 -18.18 1.87 -8.18
C GLY A 25 -18.46 3.00 -9.17
N ARG A 26 -18.75 4.22 -8.67
CA ARG A 26 -18.94 5.40 -9.53
C ARG A 26 -17.66 5.86 -10.19
N TRP A 27 -16.52 5.74 -9.51
CA TRP A 27 -15.21 6.08 -10.06
C TRP A 27 -14.83 5.16 -11.22
N PHE A 28 -15.02 3.85 -11.06
CA PHE A 28 -14.73 2.86 -12.10
C PHE A 28 -15.74 2.90 -13.25
N ALA A 29 -17.01 3.27 -13.00
CA ALA A 29 -17.99 3.48 -14.07
C ALA A 29 -17.59 4.59 -15.06
N GLN A 30 -16.71 5.51 -14.64
CA GLN A 30 -16.12 6.54 -15.49
C GLN A 30 -14.83 6.06 -16.20
N GLN A 31 -14.53 4.75 -16.16
CA GLN A 31 -13.34 4.13 -16.74
C GLN A 31 -12.01 4.62 -16.15
N ASN A 32 -12.03 5.16 -14.93
CA ASN A 32 -10.81 5.49 -14.22
C ASN A 32 -10.03 4.21 -13.86
N SER A 33 -8.70 4.32 -13.85
CA SER A 33 -7.81 3.17 -13.63
C SER A 33 -7.86 2.67 -12.18
N ALA A 34 -8.28 1.42 -11.99
CA ALA A 34 -8.23 0.75 -10.69
C ALA A 34 -6.78 0.54 -10.20
N TYR A 35 -5.87 0.19 -11.11
CA TYR A 35 -4.46 0.08 -10.78
C TYR A 35 -3.83 1.43 -10.44
N GLY A 36 -4.21 2.50 -11.16
CA GLY A 36 -3.78 3.86 -10.84
C GLY A 36 -4.24 4.32 -9.46
N LEU A 37 -5.46 3.93 -9.05
CA LEU A 37 -5.95 4.20 -7.70
C LEU A 37 -5.14 3.42 -6.65
N MET A 38 -4.86 2.13 -6.89
CA MET A 38 -4.02 1.29 -6.03
C MET A 38 -2.61 1.89 -5.85
N GLN A 39 -1.98 2.36 -6.94
CA GLN A 39 -0.69 3.05 -6.88
C GLN A 39 -0.75 4.31 -6.00
N GLN A 40 -1.81 5.10 -6.09
CA GLN A 40 -1.98 6.29 -5.24
C GLN A 40 -2.16 5.93 -3.77
N VAL A 41 -2.92 4.88 -3.46
CA VAL A 41 -3.10 4.37 -2.10
C VAL A 41 -1.76 3.90 -1.53
N ALA A 42 -1.03 3.06 -2.27
CA ALA A 42 0.28 2.56 -1.87
C ALA A 42 1.30 3.69 -1.65
N TRP A 43 1.32 4.68 -2.55
CA TRP A 43 2.21 5.85 -2.44
C TRP A 43 1.89 6.68 -1.20
N ALA A 44 0.63 7.06 -1.00
CA ALA A 44 0.22 7.84 0.15
C ALA A 44 0.49 7.12 1.48
N THR A 45 0.29 5.79 1.50
CA THR A 45 0.60 4.96 2.67
C THR A 45 2.09 4.93 2.96
N THR A 46 2.92 4.74 1.92
CA THR A 46 4.38 4.74 2.03
C THR A 46 4.89 6.07 2.57
N GLU A 47 4.47 7.19 1.98
CA GLU A 47 4.86 8.53 2.42
C GLU A 47 4.48 8.79 3.89
N HIS A 48 3.36 8.25 4.35
CA HIS A 48 2.95 8.35 5.74
C HIS A 48 3.79 7.48 6.69
N MET A 49 4.25 6.31 6.24
CA MET A 49 5.05 5.39 7.04
C MET A 49 6.52 5.79 7.14
N LEU A 50 7.12 6.32 6.06
CA LEU A 50 8.56 6.59 5.95
C LEU A 50 9.15 7.38 7.13
N PRO A 51 8.53 8.47 7.65
CA PRO A 51 9.08 9.19 8.79
C PRO A 51 9.24 8.33 10.03
N ARG A 52 8.29 7.41 10.28
CA ARG A 52 8.34 6.49 11.43
C ARG A 52 9.42 5.45 11.26
N LEU A 53 9.52 4.85 10.07
CA LEU A 53 10.58 3.89 9.74
C LEU A 53 11.97 4.50 9.94
N LYS A 54 12.17 5.74 9.48
CA LYS A 54 13.42 6.49 9.68
C LYS A 54 13.69 6.76 11.16
N GLN A 55 12.70 7.24 11.92
CA GLN A 55 12.84 7.53 13.34
C GLN A 55 13.21 6.28 14.16
N GLN A 56 12.65 5.12 13.79
CA GLN A 56 12.90 3.85 14.45
C GLN A 56 14.16 3.13 13.96
N GLN A 57 14.90 3.74 13.01
CA GLN A 57 16.10 3.15 12.41
C GLN A 57 15.86 1.75 11.80
N VAL A 58 14.65 1.52 11.30
CA VAL A 58 14.28 0.30 10.58
C VAL A 58 15.16 0.14 9.35
N LYS A 59 15.69 -1.06 9.13
CA LYS A 59 16.47 -1.43 7.94
C LYS A 59 15.78 -2.51 7.14
N SER A 60 15.21 -3.52 7.81
CA SER A 60 14.52 -4.63 7.15
C SER A 60 13.02 -4.64 7.45
N VAL A 61 12.22 -4.87 6.41
CA VAL A 61 10.75 -4.89 6.47
C VAL A 61 10.22 -6.14 5.80
N ALA A 62 9.36 -6.89 6.48
CA ALA A 62 8.54 -7.90 5.84
C ALA A 62 7.16 -7.34 5.51
N VAL A 63 6.67 -7.58 4.30
CA VAL A 63 5.30 -7.19 3.91
C VAL A 63 4.45 -8.44 3.75
N CYS A 64 3.36 -8.53 4.52
CA CYS A 64 2.44 -9.66 4.48
C CYS A 64 1.27 -9.38 3.53
N CYS A 65 1.19 -10.16 2.45
CA CYS A 65 0.19 -9.98 1.40
C CYS A 65 -0.85 -11.11 1.41
N GLY A 66 -2.13 -10.73 1.42
CA GLY A 66 -3.25 -11.67 1.21
C GLY A 66 -3.49 -11.97 -0.28
N GLN A 67 -4.73 -12.30 -0.64
CA GLN A 67 -5.12 -12.63 -2.02
C GLN A 67 -6.02 -11.58 -2.71
N GLY A 68 -6.35 -10.48 -2.02
CA GLY A 68 -7.28 -9.45 -2.50
C GLY A 68 -6.58 -8.18 -3.01
N ASN A 69 -7.35 -7.15 -3.36
CA ASN A 69 -6.79 -5.87 -3.82
C ASN A 69 -5.87 -5.20 -2.78
N ASN A 70 -6.15 -5.37 -1.48
CA ASN A 70 -5.26 -4.90 -0.41
C ASN A 70 -3.87 -5.54 -0.48
N ALA A 71 -3.76 -6.77 -1.00
CA ALA A 71 -2.46 -7.37 -1.23
C ALA A 71 -1.70 -6.62 -2.32
N GLY A 72 -2.40 -6.14 -3.36
CA GLY A 72 -1.82 -5.30 -4.41
C GLY A 72 -1.28 -3.98 -3.86
N ASP A 73 -1.99 -3.35 -2.92
CA ASP A 73 -1.45 -2.20 -2.18
C ASP A 73 -0.16 -2.59 -1.45
N GLY A 74 -0.13 -3.76 -0.79
CA GLY A 74 1.04 -4.30 -0.10
C GLY A 74 2.26 -4.51 -0.99
N TYR A 75 2.08 -5.15 -2.16
CA TYR A 75 3.15 -5.29 -3.17
C TYR A 75 3.72 -3.91 -3.56
N LEU A 76 2.85 -2.96 -3.92
CA LEU A 76 3.33 -1.64 -4.31
C LEU A 76 4.01 -0.87 -3.17
N ILE A 77 3.52 -1.00 -1.93
CA ILE A 77 4.17 -0.45 -0.74
C ILE A 77 5.56 -1.06 -0.57
N ALA A 78 5.71 -2.37 -0.75
CA ALA A 78 7.01 -3.04 -0.67
C ALA A 78 7.99 -2.47 -1.71
N SER A 79 7.57 -2.36 -2.97
CA SER A 79 8.34 -1.71 -4.04
C SER A 79 8.73 -0.27 -3.68
N TYR A 80 7.80 0.54 -3.17
CA TYR A 80 8.07 1.94 -2.87
C TYR A 80 9.01 2.12 -1.68
N ILE A 81 8.89 1.28 -0.64
CA ILE A 81 9.80 1.30 0.51
C ILE A 81 11.18 0.79 0.10
N ALA A 82 11.28 -0.28 -0.69
CA ALA A 82 12.55 -0.78 -1.22
C ALA A 82 13.29 0.28 -2.05
N ALA A 83 12.56 1.07 -2.86
CA ALA A 83 13.13 2.19 -3.62
C ALA A 83 13.71 3.31 -2.73
N GLN A 84 13.35 3.37 -1.44
CA GLN A 84 13.94 4.27 -0.46
C GLN A 84 15.20 3.69 0.24
N GLY A 85 15.66 2.50 -0.17
CA GLY A 85 16.88 1.87 0.32
C GLY A 85 16.70 0.94 1.53
N TYR A 86 15.46 0.54 1.84
CA TYR A 86 15.18 -0.48 2.85
C TYR A 86 15.35 -1.88 2.25
N ASP A 87 15.72 -2.84 3.09
CA ASP A 87 15.69 -4.26 2.74
C ASP A 87 14.26 -4.77 2.91
N VAL A 88 13.62 -5.21 1.82
CA VAL A 88 12.20 -5.55 1.82
C VAL A 88 11.99 -6.91 1.18
N GLU A 89 11.26 -7.76 1.90
CA GLU A 89 10.81 -9.05 1.39
C GLU A 89 9.30 -9.21 1.62
N ILE A 90 8.64 -9.96 0.74
CA ILE A 90 7.20 -10.17 0.77
C ILE A 90 6.90 -11.61 1.17
N TYR A 91 5.90 -11.77 2.03
CA TYR A 91 5.32 -13.04 2.40
C TYR A 91 3.87 -13.06 1.96
N ALA A 92 3.55 -13.90 0.98
CA ALA A 92 2.26 -13.84 0.31
C ALA A 92 1.45 -15.14 0.46
N ALA A 93 0.15 -14.98 0.70
CA ALA A 93 -0.82 -16.05 0.44
C ALA A 93 -0.83 -16.42 -1.06
N ALA A 94 -1.63 -17.41 -1.45
CA ALA A 94 -1.84 -17.72 -2.86
C ALA A 94 -2.28 -16.46 -3.62
N LEU A 95 -1.64 -16.18 -4.76
CA LEU A 95 -1.95 -15.01 -5.57
C LEU A 95 -3.40 -15.12 -6.08
N GLY A 96 -4.20 -14.10 -5.78
CA GLY A 96 -5.59 -14.06 -6.23
C GLY A 96 -5.74 -13.64 -7.70
N GLU A 97 -6.96 -13.79 -8.21
CA GLU A 97 -7.32 -13.56 -9.62
C GLU A 97 -7.52 -12.08 -10.01
N SER A 98 -7.41 -11.15 -9.06
CA SER A 98 -7.60 -9.73 -9.36
C SER A 98 -6.53 -9.23 -10.33
N THR A 99 -6.96 -8.60 -11.42
CA THR A 99 -6.04 -8.04 -12.43
C THR A 99 -5.11 -7.00 -11.82
N THR A 100 -5.61 -6.15 -10.91
CA THR A 100 -4.78 -5.12 -10.27
C THR A 100 -3.75 -5.73 -9.31
N LEU A 101 -4.12 -6.80 -8.61
CA LEU A 101 -3.19 -7.58 -7.79
C LEU A 101 -2.10 -8.23 -8.67
N GLN A 102 -2.48 -8.84 -9.79
CA GLN A 102 -1.52 -9.45 -10.72
C GLN A 102 -0.55 -8.41 -11.29
N GLN A 103 -1.03 -7.20 -11.61
CA GLN A 103 -0.18 -6.09 -12.05
C GLN A 103 0.82 -5.65 -10.97
N ALA A 104 0.37 -5.50 -9.73
CA ALA A 104 1.24 -5.14 -8.60
C ALA A 104 2.30 -6.21 -8.33
N HIS A 105 1.89 -7.48 -8.27
CA HIS A 105 2.82 -8.60 -8.15
C HIS A 105 3.86 -8.63 -9.28
N ALA A 106 3.42 -8.45 -10.53
CA ALA A 106 4.33 -8.43 -11.68
C ALA A 106 5.34 -7.27 -11.61
N ALA A 107 4.93 -6.10 -11.11
CA ALA A 107 5.82 -4.97 -10.90
C ALA A 107 6.92 -5.30 -9.87
N ASP A 108 6.58 -5.96 -8.77
CA ASP A 108 7.55 -6.37 -7.74
C ASP A 108 8.52 -7.44 -8.25
N VAL A 109 8.02 -8.42 -9.02
CA VAL A 109 8.89 -9.38 -9.72
C VAL A 109 9.86 -8.67 -10.66
N GLN A 110 9.40 -7.67 -11.40
CA GLN A 110 10.25 -6.88 -12.30
C GLN A 110 11.30 -6.05 -11.54
N HIS A 111 10.95 -5.52 -10.37
CA HIS A 111 11.89 -4.81 -9.49
C HIS A 111 12.84 -5.75 -8.73
N GLY A 112 12.66 -7.06 -8.84
CA GLY A 112 13.51 -8.05 -8.18
C GLY A 112 13.25 -8.17 -6.68
N ILE A 113 12.07 -7.79 -6.21
CA ILE A 113 11.66 -7.97 -4.81
C ILE A 113 11.53 -9.47 -4.53
N ILE A 114 12.07 -9.92 -3.40
CA ILE A 114 11.96 -11.33 -2.98
C ILE A 114 10.56 -11.57 -2.45
N ILE A 115 9.88 -12.58 -3.00
CA ILE A 115 8.51 -12.97 -2.64
C ILE A 115 8.52 -14.44 -2.21
N TYR A 116 8.23 -14.69 -0.93
CA TYR A 116 8.02 -16.03 -0.39
C TYR A 116 6.55 -16.42 -0.43
N SER A 117 6.29 -17.70 -0.67
CA SER A 117 4.96 -18.28 -0.53
C SER A 117 4.68 -18.63 0.94
N GLY A 118 3.49 -18.27 1.41
CA GLY A 118 3.06 -18.42 2.80
C GLY A 118 3.49 -17.25 3.70
N LEU A 119 3.06 -17.29 4.96
CA LEU A 119 3.33 -16.26 5.97
C LEU A 119 4.39 -16.70 7.00
N ALA A 120 5.19 -17.72 6.66
CA ALA A 120 6.25 -18.23 7.53
C ALA A 120 7.54 -17.46 7.29
N PHE A 121 7.88 -16.55 8.21
CA PHE A 121 9.07 -15.70 8.10
C PHE A 121 10.35 -16.53 8.13
N GLN A 122 11.27 -16.22 7.23
CA GLN A 122 12.58 -16.88 7.12
C GLN A 122 13.60 -16.33 8.13
N HIS A 123 13.40 -15.09 8.60
CA HIS A 123 14.26 -14.45 9.59
C HIS A 123 13.50 -13.31 10.31
N SER A 124 14.18 -12.67 11.27
CA SER A 124 13.64 -11.51 11.98
C SER A 124 13.77 -10.24 11.15
N TYR A 125 12.74 -9.40 11.19
CA TYR A 125 12.71 -8.07 10.57
C TYR A 125 12.59 -7.01 11.64
N ASP A 126 13.05 -5.80 11.32
CA ASP A 126 12.86 -4.64 12.21
C ASP A 126 11.39 -4.19 12.25
N ALA A 127 10.63 -4.41 11.16
CA ALA A 127 9.21 -4.14 11.06
C ALA A 127 8.46 -5.13 10.15
N TYR A 128 7.16 -5.34 10.41
CA TYR A 128 6.22 -6.09 9.59
C TYR A 128 4.77 -5.66 9.84
#